data_AF-A0A3S8R5R9-F1
#
_entry.id   AF-A0A3S8R5R9-F1
#
_cell.length_a   1.000
_cell.length_b   1.000
_cell.length_c   1.000
_cell.angle_alpha   90.00
_cell.angle_beta   90.00
_cell.angle_gamma   90.00
#
_symmetry.space_group_name_H-M   'P 1'
#
loop_
_entity.id
_entity.type
_entity.pdbx_description
1 polymer ?
#
loop_
_entity_poly.entity_id
_entity_poly.type
_entity_poly.pdbx_seq_one_letter_code
_entity_poly.pdbx_strand_id
1 'polypeptide(L)'
;MKKIDDVIFTEKAKKMKDCFLAKVDEIRKNNKDYFEENGIDFDKSFILEFSNHGSQFKIIDEKVAEKFGEQFSKKYQECISKIFENKNSND
;
A
#
# COMPACT_ATOMS: atom_id res chain seq x y z
N MET A 1 28.83 0.16 -7.95
CA MET A 1 27.56 0.27 -7.21
C MET A 1 26.80 -1.02 -7.42
N LYS A 2 26.59 -1.83 -6.38
CA LYS A 2 25.77 -3.06 -6.51
C LYS A 2 24.34 -2.62 -6.77
N LYS A 3 23.80 -3.04 -7.92
CA LYS A 3 22.44 -2.78 -8.34
C LYS A 3 21.48 -3.27 -7.27
N ILE A 4 20.51 -2.44 -6.92
CA ILE A 4 19.29 -2.84 -6.20
C ILE A 4 18.41 -3.61 -7.20
N ASP A 5 18.96 -4.60 -7.91
CA ASP A 5 18.27 -5.28 -9.03
C ASP A 5 17.74 -6.67 -8.64
N ASP A 6 18.04 -7.22 -7.46
CA ASP A 6 17.66 -8.61 -7.11
C ASP A 6 17.04 -8.79 -5.70
N VAL A 7 16.62 -7.71 -5.05
CA VAL A 7 15.92 -7.82 -3.75
C VAL A 7 14.42 -7.99 -3.99
N ILE A 8 14.02 -9.26 -4.03
CA ILE A 8 12.70 -9.78 -3.65
C ILE A 8 11.54 -9.34 -4.56
N PHE A 9 11.24 -10.16 -5.56
CA PHE A 9 9.86 -10.43 -5.90
C PHE A 9 9.60 -11.94 -5.85
N THR A 10 9.60 -12.49 -4.63
CA THR A 10 8.77 -13.69 -4.41
C THR A 10 7.35 -13.33 -4.86
N GLU A 11 6.62 -14.28 -5.47
CA GLU A 11 5.26 -14.05 -5.96
C GLU A 11 4.35 -13.39 -4.90
N LYS A 12 4.63 -13.67 -3.62
CA LYS A 12 4.02 -13.03 -2.46
C LYS A 12 4.33 -11.53 -2.34
N ALA A 13 5.60 -11.11 -2.45
CA ALA A 13 5.96 -9.69 -2.43
C ALA A 13 5.34 -8.93 -3.61
N LYS A 14 5.18 -9.59 -4.77
CA LYS A 14 4.47 -9.03 -5.92
C LYS A 14 3.00 -8.80 -5.59
N LYS A 15 2.32 -9.81 -5.04
CA LYS A 15 0.92 -9.71 -4.61
C LYS A 15 0.71 -8.62 -3.56
N MET A 16 1.63 -8.46 -2.60
CA MET A 16 1.54 -7.40 -1.57
C MET A 16 1.69 -6.00 -2.19
N LYS A 17 2.61 -5.82 -3.15
CA LYS A 17 2.75 -4.57 -3.90
C LYS A 17 1.51 -4.25 -4.74
N ASP A 18 1.01 -5.22 -5.49
CA ASP A 18 -0.16 -5.03 -6.36
C ASP A 18 -1.41 -4.71 -5.53
N CYS A 19 -1.56 -5.39 -4.38
CA CYS A 19 -2.58 -5.12 -3.39
C CYS A 19 -2.51 -3.69 -2.81
N PHE A 20 -1.31 -3.24 -2.45
CA PHE A 20 -1.07 -1.87 -2.01
C PHE A 20 -1.48 -0.85 -3.07
N LEU A 21 -0.98 -1.01 -4.30
CA LEU A 21 -1.29 -0.11 -5.41
C LEU A 21 -2.79 -0.07 -5.71
N ALA A 22 -3.48 -1.22 -5.64
CA ALA A 22 -4.93 -1.26 -5.82
C ALA A 22 -5.69 -0.46 -4.75
N LYS A 23 -5.27 -0.52 -3.48
CA LYS A 23 -5.91 0.25 -2.39
C LYS A 23 -5.61 1.73 -2.42
N VAL A 24 -4.39 2.08 -2.80
CA VAL A 24 -3.98 3.45 -3.11
C VAL A 24 -4.85 4.01 -4.24
N ASP A 25 -5.01 3.29 -5.34
CA ASP A 25 -5.82 3.74 -6.48
C ASP A 25 -7.32 3.85 -6.15
N GLU A 26 -7.84 2.96 -5.30
CA GLU A 26 -9.22 3.02 -4.80
C GLU A 26 -9.48 4.29 -3.97
N ILE A 27 -8.56 4.63 -3.06
CA ILE A 27 -8.70 5.83 -2.23
C ILE A 27 -8.50 7.10 -3.05
N ARG A 28 -7.58 7.08 -4.03
CA ARG A 28 -7.39 8.16 -5.01
C ARG A 28 -8.69 8.49 -5.72
N LYS A 29 -9.36 7.47 -6.29
CA LYS A 29 -10.59 7.64 -7.07
C LYS A 29 -11.75 8.16 -6.21
N ASN A 30 -11.92 7.61 -5.02
CA ASN A 30 -13.02 7.97 -4.13
C ASN A 30 -12.87 9.38 -3.52
N ASN A 31 -11.65 9.93 -3.50
CA ASN A 31 -11.36 11.21 -2.86
C ASN A 31 -10.61 12.17 -3.80
N LYS A 32 -10.75 11.96 -5.12
CA LYS A 32 -10.03 12.71 -6.14
C LYS A 32 -10.24 14.22 -5.97
N ASP A 33 -11.49 14.63 -5.80
CA ASP A 33 -11.88 16.03 -5.63
C ASP A 33 -11.19 16.65 -4.41
N TYR A 34 -11.14 15.92 -3.29
CA TYR A 34 -10.45 16.38 -2.08
C TYR A 34 -8.96 16.59 -2.33
N PHE A 35 -8.29 15.67 -3.04
CA PHE A 35 -6.86 15.81 -3.34
C PHE A 35 -6.60 16.99 -4.29
N GLU A 36 -7.42 17.16 -5.33
CA GLU A 36 -7.31 18.27 -6.28
C GLU A 36 -7.57 19.63 -5.60
N GLU A 37 -8.62 19.74 -4.79
CA GLU A 37 -8.98 20.96 -4.05
C GLU A 37 -7.90 21.38 -3.03
N ASN A 38 -7.19 20.42 -2.44
CA ASN A 38 -6.17 20.68 -1.43
C ASN A 38 -4.74 20.71 -2.02
N GLY A 39 -4.59 20.57 -3.33
CA GLY A 39 -3.29 20.54 -4.01
C GLY A 39 -2.38 19.40 -3.53
N ILE A 40 -2.98 18.28 -3.09
CA ILE A 40 -2.26 17.12 -2.57
C ILE A 40 -1.81 16.25 -3.74
N ASP A 41 -0.51 16.11 -3.89
CA ASP A 41 0.08 15.16 -4.85
C ASP A 41 0.02 13.76 -4.25
N PHE A 42 -1.10 13.08 -4.52
CA PHE A 42 -1.41 11.76 -3.97
C PHE A 42 -0.31 10.73 -4.23
N ASP A 43 0.35 10.78 -5.39
CA ASP A 43 1.42 9.84 -5.75
C ASP A 43 2.70 10.08 -4.93
N LYS A 44 2.85 11.28 -4.36
CA LYS A 44 3.92 11.63 -3.41
C LYS A 44 3.50 11.48 -1.95
N SER A 45 2.23 11.21 -1.64
CA SER A 45 1.76 11.09 -0.26
C SER A 45 2.08 9.75 0.39
N PHE A 46 2.55 8.75 -0.38
CA PHE A 46 2.79 7.39 0.10
C PHE A 46 4.17 6.88 -0.24
N ILE A 47 4.72 6.07 0.66
CA ILE A 47 5.92 5.28 0.44
C ILE A 47 5.63 3.83 0.85
N LEU A 48 5.99 2.90 -0.02
CA LEU A 48 6.02 1.48 0.30
C LEU A 48 7.46 1.08 0.57
N GLU A 49 7.79 0.86 1.84
CA GLU A 49 9.11 0.37 2.26
C GLU A 49 9.07 -1.15 2.34
N PHE A 50 9.97 -1.81 1.61
CA PHE A 50 10.20 -3.24 1.75
C PHE A 50 11.37 -3.43 2.70
N SER A 51 11.12 -4.08 3.83
CA SER A 51 12.16 -4.52 4.77
C SER A 51 12.37 -6.03 4.66
N ASN A 52 13.50 -6.50 5.19
CA ASN A 52 13.80 -7.94 5.27
C ASN A 52 12.82 -8.71 6.19
N HIS A 53 12.01 -8.01 6.98
CA HIS A 53 11.00 -8.57 7.88
C HIS A 53 9.56 -8.42 7.34
N GLY A 54 9.38 -7.80 6.17
CA GLY A 54 8.06 -7.57 5.56
C GLY A 54 7.93 -6.22 4.86
N SER A 55 6.80 -5.99 4.20
CA SER A 55 6.46 -4.69 3.59
C SER A 55 5.72 -3.79 4.59
N GLN A 56 6.27 -2.60 4.83
CA GLN A 56 5.68 -1.56 5.66
C GLN A 56 5.30 -0.38 4.76
N PHE A 57 4.05 0.07 4.85
CA PHE A 57 3.62 1.30 4.17
C PHE A 57 3.76 2.47 5.12
N LYS A 58 4.02 3.65 4.55
CA LYS A 58 4.07 4.91 5.28
C LYS A 58 3.36 5.98 4.47
N ILE A 59 2.44 6.69 5.12
CA ILE A 59 1.89 7.93 4.58
C ILE A 59 2.84 9.05 5.02
N ILE A 60 3.35 9.81 4.06
CA ILE A 60 4.32 10.89 4.32
C ILE A 60 3.70 12.27 4.30
N ASP A 61 2.50 12.41 3.72
CA ASP A 61 1.71 13.63 3.82
C ASP A 61 0.83 13.58 5.06
N GLU A 62 1.03 14.54 5.97
CA GLU A 62 0.33 14.61 7.25
C GLU A 62 -1.18 14.81 7.07
N LYS A 63 -1.62 15.61 6.09
CA LYS A 63 -3.06 15.84 5.83
C LYS A 63 -3.75 14.58 5.33
N VAL A 64 -3.05 13.81 4.49
CA VAL A 64 -3.53 12.50 4.02
C VAL A 64 -3.56 11.50 5.17
N ALA A 65 -2.54 11.52 6.04
CA ALA A 65 -2.47 10.63 7.18
C ALA A 65 -3.61 10.89 8.18
N GLU A 66 -3.89 12.15 8.51
CA GLU A 66 -4.99 12.53 9.40
C GLU A 66 -6.36 12.14 8.82
N LYS A 67 -6.58 12.35 7.51
CA LYS A 67 -7.90 12.16 6.91
C LYS A 67 -8.18 10.73 6.45
N PHE A 68 -7.15 10.02 5.99
CA PHE A 68 -7.29 8.71 5.35
C PHE A 68 -6.45 7.61 5.99
N GLY A 69 -5.57 7.92 6.95
CA GLY A 69 -4.64 6.95 7.53
C GLY A 69 -5.31 5.72 8.09
N GLU A 70 -6.40 5.88 8.83
CA GLU A 70 -7.18 4.75 9.37
C GLU A 70 -7.83 3.91 8.28
N GLN A 71 -8.43 4.56 7.27
CA GLN A 71 -9.08 3.87 6.14
C GLN A 71 -8.06 3.09 5.30
N PHE A 72 -6.89 3.68 5.07
CA PHE A 72 -5.76 3.04 4.40
C PHE A 72 -5.27 1.84 5.16
N SER A 73 -5.02 2.00 6.47
CA SER A 73 -4.52 0.93 7.32
C SER A 73 -5.46 -0.27 7.30
N LYS A 74 -6.77 -0.03 7.48
CA LYS A 74 -7.79 -1.09 7.43
C LYS A 74 -7.85 -1.77 6.06
N LYS A 75 -7.96 -1.00 4.97
CA LYS A 75 -8.07 -1.55 3.60
C LYS A 75 -6.81 -2.30 3.17
N TYR A 76 -5.63 -1.81 3.57
CA TYR A 76 -4.36 -2.48 3.35
C TYR A 76 -4.31 -3.81 4.12
N GLN A 77 -4.65 -3.81 5.41
CA GLN A 77 -4.71 -5.03 6.22
C GLN A 77 -5.69 -6.05 5.64
N GLU A 78 -6.91 -5.66 5.25
CA GLU A 78 -7.89 -6.55 4.61
C GLU A 78 -7.34 -7.18 3.32
N CYS A 79 -6.65 -6.38 2.51
CA CYS A 79 -6.10 -6.84 1.25
C CYS A 79 -4.90 -7.78 1.44
N ILE A 80 -4.05 -7.50 2.44
CA ILE A 80 -2.97 -8.39 2.85
C ILE A 80 -3.52 -9.69 3.44
N SER A 81 -4.52 -9.64 4.33
CA SER A 81 -5.16 -10.84 4.91
C SER A 81 -5.63 -11.81 3.84
N LYS A 82 -6.25 -11.33 2.75
CA LYS A 82 -6.66 -12.19 1.62
C LYS A 82 -5.51 -12.92 0.93
N ILE A 83 -4.31 -12.33 0.90
CA ILE A 83 -3.11 -12.98 0.33
C ILE A 83 -2.66 -14.14 1.24
N PHE A 84 -2.86 -14.02 2.56
CA PHE A 84 -2.43 -15.01 3.55
C PHE A 84 -3.53 -16.00 4.00
N GLU A 85 -4.82 -15.67 3.81
CA GLU A 85 -5.98 -16.53 4.12
C GLU A 85 -6.10 -17.76 3.22
N ASN A 86 -5.41 -17.78 2.07
CA ASN A 86 -5.34 -18.93 1.16
C ASN A 86 -4.49 -20.12 1.71
N LYS A 87 -4.52 -20.37 3.02
CA LYS A 87 -3.88 -21.54 3.67
C LYS A 87 -4.77 -22.34 4.63
N ASN A 88 -6.08 -22.07 4.70
CA ASN A 88 -7.01 -22.83 5.55
C ASN A 88 -8.21 -23.42 4.76
N SER A 89 -7.97 -23.95 3.57
CA SER A 89 -8.93 -24.84 2.92
C SER A 89 -8.17 -26.02 2.31
N ASN A 90 -8.16 -27.13 3.07
CA ASN A 90 -7.67 -28.47 2.73
C ASN A 90 -6.17 -28.63 2.44
N ASP A 91 -5.41 -28.91 3.49
CA ASP A 91 -4.34 -29.93 3.47
C ASP A 91 -4.55 -30.85 4.69
#